data_AF-A0A3M1G3W6-F1
#
_entry.id   AF-A0A3M1G3W6-F1
#
_cell.length_a   1.000
_cell.length_b   1.000
_cell.length_c   1.000
_cell.angle_alpha   90.00
_cell.angle_beta   90.00
_cell.angle_gamma   90.00
#
_symmetry.space_group_name_H-M   'P 1'
#
loop_
_entity.id
_entity.type
_entity.pdbx_description
1 polymer ?
#
loop_
_entity_poly.entity_id
_entity_poly.type
_entity_poly.pdbx_seq_one_letter_code
_entity_poly.pdbx_strand_id
1 'polypeptide(L)'
;MRKRFLCVLVFIFLSGCISFTSHNPPLNLNLSEEEVHKRIETLEKRLKTSVSLPEDMAMIHLELSYLYTHPSLKEGKDYTKALEHLKNYFFLNPENEEYLLQERLNLLSEVVSLRKKLEESFSCKESLSTLSECQERVSSLLQSQSQMSSEIEVLKNQKEELNNKIDQLLHIEIQKKKKKKAIEEK
;
A
#
# COMPACT_ATOMS: atom_id res chain seq x y z
N MET A 1 -16.95 -53.22 -55.67
CA MET A 1 -16.74 -51.87 -56.21
C MET A 1 -16.95 -50.82 -55.10
N ARG A 2 -15.92 -50.61 -54.27
CA ARG A 2 -15.89 -49.57 -53.23
C ARG A 2 -14.78 -48.60 -53.61
N LYS A 3 -15.09 -47.35 -53.98
CA LYS A 3 -14.16 -46.20 -54.12
C LYS A 3 -14.85 -44.98 -54.76
N ARG A 4 -15.97 -44.48 -54.22
CA ARG A 4 -16.56 -43.17 -54.66
C ARG A 4 -17.31 -42.42 -53.54
N PHE A 5 -16.81 -42.42 -52.31
CA PHE A 5 -17.43 -41.67 -51.21
C PHE A 5 -16.40 -40.93 -50.33
N LEU A 6 -15.27 -40.50 -50.91
CA LEU A 6 -14.19 -39.85 -50.15
C LEU A 6 -13.68 -38.54 -50.76
N CYS A 7 -14.50 -37.84 -51.57
CA CYS A 7 -14.11 -36.57 -52.18
C CYS A 7 -15.02 -35.38 -51.87
N VAL A 8 -16.10 -35.54 -51.08
CA VAL A 8 -17.00 -34.42 -50.74
C VAL A 8 -16.72 -33.83 -49.35
N LEU A 9 -15.99 -34.54 -48.49
CA LEU A 9 -15.66 -34.09 -47.13
C LEU A 9 -14.38 -33.26 -47.00
N VAL A 10 -13.63 -33.03 -48.10
CA VAL A 10 -12.40 -32.23 -48.08
C VAL A 10 -12.63 -30.78 -48.56
N PHE A 11 -13.77 -30.48 -49.19
CA PHE A 11 -14.07 -29.12 -49.68
C PHE A 11 -14.77 -28.22 -48.65
N ILE A 12 -15.24 -28.75 -47.52
CA ILE A 12 -15.86 -27.95 -46.44
C ILE A 12 -14.83 -27.49 -45.41
N PHE A 13 -13.62 -28.06 -45.40
CA PHE A 13 -12.55 -27.70 -44.45
C PHE A 13 -11.56 -26.63 -44.96
N LEU A 14 -11.73 -26.12 -46.19
CA LEU A 14 -10.78 -25.20 -46.83
C LEU A 14 -11.36 -23.84 -47.25
N SER A 15 -12.63 -23.56 -46.92
CA SER A 15 -13.31 -22.30 -47.26
C SER A 15 -13.92 -21.57 -46.05
N GLY A 16 -13.61 -22.04 -44.84
CA GLY A 16 -13.96 -21.39 -43.58
C GLY A 16 -12.85 -20.53 -43.01
N CYS A 17 -12.13 -19.77 -43.85
CA CYS A 17 -11.50 -18.53 -43.39
C CYS A 17 -12.64 -17.59 -43.00
N ILE A 18 -13.25 -17.83 -41.83
CA ILE A 18 -13.96 -16.78 -41.12
C ILE A 18 -12.89 -15.72 -40.94
N SER A 19 -13.03 -14.62 -41.68
CA SER A 19 -12.38 -13.38 -41.39
C SER A 19 -12.60 -13.13 -39.91
N PHE A 20 -11.62 -13.51 -39.09
CA PHE A 20 -11.51 -13.11 -37.72
C PHE A 20 -11.23 -11.62 -37.83
N THR A 21 -12.29 -10.84 -38.03
CA THR A 21 -12.25 -9.39 -37.85
C THR A 21 -12.02 -9.23 -36.37
N SER A 22 -10.75 -9.32 -35.97
CA SER A 22 -10.29 -8.88 -34.68
C SER A 22 -10.79 -7.46 -34.54
N HIS A 23 -11.88 -7.28 -33.80
CA HIS A 23 -12.44 -5.98 -33.48
C HIS A 23 -11.52 -5.20 -32.53
N ASN A 24 -10.35 -5.75 -32.18
CA ASN A 24 -9.33 -5.02 -31.46
C ASN A 24 -8.82 -3.85 -32.32
N PRO A 25 -8.84 -2.61 -31.78
CA PRO A 25 -8.29 -1.48 -32.49
C PRO A 25 -6.82 -1.77 -32.78
N PRO A 26 -6.32 -1.46 -34.00
CA PRO A 26 -4.92 -1.67 -34.33
C PRO A 26 -4.07 -0.80 -33.39
N LEU A 27 -3.36 -1.45 -32.48
CA LEU A 27 -2.42 -0.79 -31.58
C LEU A 27 -1.19 -0.40 -32.38
N ASN A 28 -1.13 0.86 -32.78
CA ASN A 28 0.09 1.41 -33.32
C ASN A 28 1.11 1.60 -32.20
N LEU A 29 1.99 0.61 -32.00
CA LEU A 29 3.02 0.63 -30.97
C LEU A 29 4.11 1.69 -31.21
N ASN A 30 4.14 2.32 -32.40
CA ASN A 30 5.14 3.31 -32.78
C ASN A 30 4.75 4.75 -32.44
N LEU A 31 3.66 4.96 -31.67
CA LEU A 31 3.28 6.30 -31.23
C LEU A 31 4.30 6.84 -30.21
N SER A 32 4.68 8.11 -30.38
CA SER A 32 5.42 8.87 -29.38
C SER A 32 4.56 9.14 -28.13
N GLU A 33 5.21 9.46 -27.01
CA GLU A 33 4.52 9.76 -25.74
C GLU A 33 3.51 10.92 -25.88
N GLU A 34 3.89 11.98 -26.61
CA GLU A 34 3.01 13.13 -26.89
C GLU A 34 1.78 12.73 -27.72
N GLU A 35 1.95 11.87 -28.72
CA GLU A 35 0.84 11.36 -29.55
C GLU A 35 -0.11 10.48 -28.73
N VAL A 36 0.41 9.65 -27.83
CA VAL A 36 -0.40 8.84 -26.91
C VAL A 36 -1.23 9.75 -26.01
N HIS A 37 -0.63 10.76 -25.38
CA HIS A 37 -1.35 11.72 -24.53
C HIS A 37 -2.43 12.49 -25.28
N LYS A 38 -2.09 13.04 -26.45
CA LYS A 38 -3.06 13.74 -27.31
C LYS A 38 -4.22 12.84 -27.71
N ARG A 39 -3.95 11.56 -27.98
CA ARG A 39 -4.98 10.57 -28.32
C ARG A 39 -5.88 10.27 -27.12
N ILE A 40 -5.31 10.06 -25.94
CA ILE A 40 -6.07 9.89 -24.68
C ILE A 40 -7.00 11.09 -24.46
N GLU A 41 -6.48 12.31 -24.51
CA GLU A 41 -7.28 13.53 -24.29
C GLU A 41 -8.43 13.66 -25.31
N THR A 42 -8.15 13.37 -26.58
CA THR A 42 -9.15 13.40 -27.65
C THR A 42 -10.27 12.41 -27.38
N LEU A 43 -9.95 11.18 -26.98
CA LEU A 43 -10.91 10.12 -26.72
C LEU A 43 -11.71 10.37 -25.44
N GLU A 44 -11.06 10.83 -24.35
CA GLU A 44 -11.75 11.25 -23.13
C GLU A 44 -12.74 12.40 -23.40
N LYS A 45 -12.35 13.38 -24.23
CA LYS A 45 -13.22 14.48 -24.63
C LYS A 45 -14.42 13.97 -25.42
N ARG A 46 -14.22 13.02 -26.33
CA ARG A 46 -15.32 12.39 -27.09
C ARG A 46 -16.32 11.69 -26.19
N LEU A 47 -15.86 10.92 -25.19
CA LEU A 47 -16.73 10.28 -24.20
C LEU A 47 -17.59 11.31 -23.43
N LYS A 48 -16.98 12.44 -23.03
CA LYS A 48 -17.70 13.50 -22.28
C LYS A 48 -18.77 14.22 -23.12
N THR A 49 -18.61 14.28 -24.43
CA THR A 49 -19.55 14.99 -25.33
C THR A 49 -20.80 14.19 -25.70
N SER A 50 -20.94 12.93 -25.26
CA SER A 50 -22.18 12.12 -25.29
C SER A 50 -22.95 11.95 -26.62
N VAL A 51 -22.37 12.30 -27.78
CA VAL A 51 -23.01 12.12 -29.11
C VAL A 51 -22.69 10.76 -29.79
N SER A 52 -21.96 9.86 -29.13
CA SER A 52 -21.52 8.59 -29.77
C SER A 52 -22.53 7.45 -29.57
N LEU A 53 -22.63 6.54 -30.55
CA LEU A 53 -23.43 5.32 -30.38
C LEU A 53 -22.79 4.40 -29.30
N PRO A 54 -23.55 3.51 -28.64
CA PRO A 54 -23.00 2.60 -27.63
C PRO A 54 -21.82 1.75 -28.13
N GLU A 55 -21.87 1.25 -29.37
CA GLU A 55 -20.78 0.51 -30.00
C GLU A 55 -19.51 1.37 -30.14
N ASP A 56 -19.66 2.63 -30.57
CA ASP A 56 -18.55 3.58 -30.65
C ASP A 56 -17.97 3.88 -29.27
N MET A 57 -18.82 4.01 -28.25
CA MET A 57 -18.38 4.24 -26.86
C MET A 57 -17.58 3.05 -26.33
N ALA A 58 -18.04 1.82 -26.59
CA ALA A 58 -17.31 0.62 -26.21
C ALA A 58 -15.94 0.60 -26.87
N MET A 59 -15.86 0.85 -28.18
CA MET A 59 -14.59 0.90 -28.90
C MET A 59 -13.64 1.97 -28.38
N ILE A 60 -14.15 3.15 -28.00
CA ILE A 60 -13.35 4.20 -27.36
C ILE A 60 -12.80 3.72 -26.01
N HIS A 61 -13.62 3.06 -25.19
CA HIS A 61 -13.17 2.49 -23.92
C HIS A 61 -12.09 1.41 -24.11
N LEU A 62 -12.25 0.55 -25.11
CA LEU A 62 -11.24 -0.45 -25.45
C LEU A 62 -9.91 0.23 -25.84
N GLU A 63 -9.95 1.22 -26.72
CA GLU A 63 -8.75 1.95 -27.16
C GLU A 63 -8.06 2.66 -25.99
N LEU A 64 -8.83 3.37 -25.15
CA LEU A 64 -8.31 4.01 -23.94
C LEU A 64 -7.63 3.00 -23.01
N SER A 65 -8.23 1.83 -22.81
CA SER A 65 -7.66 0.78 -21.95
C SER A 65 -6.25 0.35 -22.38
N TYR A 66 -5.95 0.41 -23.69
CA TYR A 66 -4.62 0.13 -24.19
C TYR A 66 -3.68 1.32 -24.08
N LEU A 67 -4.16 2.53 -24.40
CA LEU A 67 -3.35 3.76 -24.37
C LEU A 67 -2.80 4.07 -22.97
N TYR A 68 -3.58 3.89 -21.89
CA TYR A 68 -3.06 4.09 -20.52
C TYR A 68 -1.96 3.11 -20.11
N THR A 69 -1.78 2.02 -20.86
CA THR A 69 -0.69 1.05 -20.65
C THR A 69 0.36 1.09 -21.76
N HIS A 70 0.30 2.09 -22.65
CA HIS A 70 1.14 2.12 -23.84
C HIS A 70 2.64 2.11 -23.49
N PRO A 71 3.49 1.33 -24.18
CA PRO A 71 4.91 1.22 -23.87
C PRO A 71 5.67 2.56 -23.88
N SER A 72 5.26 3.48 -24.75
CA SER A 72 5.87 4.82 -24.88
C SER A 72 5.69 5.73 -23.67
N LEU A 73 4.72 5.45 -22.79
CA LEU A 73 4.53 6.21 -21.54
C LEU A 73 5.63 5.80 -20.55
N LYS A 74 6.63 6.65 -20.35
CA LYS A 74 7.75 6.36 -19.43
C LYS A 74 7.34 6.60 -17.98
N GLU A 75 6.66 7.71 -17.75
CA GLU A 75 6.06 8.08 -16.49
C GLU A 75 4.56 8.35 -16.78
N GLY A 76 3.64 7.76 -16.02
CA GLY A 76 2.20 7.96 -16.24
C GLY A 76 1.44 6.78 -16.85
N LYS A 77 2.00 5.56 -16.84
CA LYS A 77 1.17 4.35 -17.01
C LYS A 77 0.17 4.24 -15.87
N ASP A 78 -1.11 4.31 -16.21
CA ASP A 78 -2.21 4.24 -15.24
C ASP A 78 -3.00 2.95 -15.45
N TYR A 79 -2.53 1.89 -14.79
CA TYR A 79 -3.15 0.57 -14.85
C TYR A 79 -4.56 0.57 -14.23
N THR A 80 -4.85 1.50 -13.33
CA THR A 80 -6.17 1.65 -12.70
C THR A 80 -7.17 2.20 -13.72
N LYS A 81 -6.83 3.28 -14.42
CA LYS A 81 -7.65 3.82 -15.53
C LYS A 81 -7.78 2.84 -16.68
N ALA A 82 -6.70 2.12 -17.01
CA ALA A 82 -6.75 1.07 -18.03
C ALA A 82 -7.78 -0.01 -17.68
N LEU A 83 -7.76 -0.47 -16.43
CA LEU A 83 -8.70 -1.46 -15.91
C LEU A 83 -10.15 -0.93 -15.91
N GLU A 84 -10.35 0.32 -15.48
CA GLU A 84 -11.66 0.97 -15.47
C GLU A 84 -12.27 1.01 -16.88
N HIS A 85 -11.50 1.47 -17.87
CA HIS A 85 -11.99 1.52 -19.24
C HIS A 85 -12.24 0.14 -19.84
N LEU A 86 -11.41 -0.86 -19.53
CA LEU A 86 -11.67 -2.23 -20.00
C LEU A 86 -12.95 -2.81 -19.37
N LYS A 87 -13.23 -2.53 -18.10
CA LYS A 87 -14.51 -2.91 -17.47
C LYS A 87 -15.70 -2.23 -18.14
N ASN A 88 -15.56 -0.94 -18.48
CA ASN A 88 -16.62 -0.20 -19.18
C ASN A 88 -16.86 -0.75 -20.59
N TYR A 89 -15.82 -1.23 -21.28
CA TYR A 89 -15.99 -1.96 -22.54
C TYR A 89 -16.86 -3.21 -22.37
N PHE A 90 -16.54 -4.09 -21.42
CA PHE A 90 -17.33 -5.30 -21.16
C PHE A 90 -18.75 -4.99 -20.70
N PHE A 91 -18.95 -3.89 -19.97
CA PHE A 91 -20.28 -3.43 -19.57
C PHE A 91 -21.15 -3.03 -20.78
N LEU A 92 -20.54 -2.36 -21.77
CA LEU A 92 -21.24 -1.92 -22.98
C LEU A 92 -21.38 -3.03 -24.03
N ASN A 93 -20.47 -4.01 -24.04
CA ASN A 93 -20.46 -5.15 -24.96
C ASN A 93 -20.37 -6.50 -24.20
N PRO A 94 -21.43 -6.90 -23.48
CA PRO A 94 -21.41 -8.12 -22.66
C PRO A 94 -21.34 -9.41 -23.47
N GLU A 95 -21.76 -9.39 -24.73
CA GLU A 95 -21.73 -10.56 -25.63
C GLU A 95 -20.33 -10.85 -26.19
N ASN A 96 -19.37 -9.92 -26.01
CA ASN A 96 -18.00 -10.14 -26.48
C ASN A 96 -17.17 -10.88 -25.42
N GLU A 97 -17.12 -12.20 -25.54
CA GLU A 97 -16.30 -13.10 -24.71
C GLU A 97 -14.94 -13.42 -25.35
N GLU A 98 -14.32 -12.47 -26.06
CA GLU A 98 -12.97 -12.66 -26.59
C GLU A 98 -12.00 -13.04 -25.46
N TYR A 99 -11.51 -14.28 -25.51
CA TYR A 99 -10.61 -14.86 -24.50
C TYR A 99 -9.43 -13.94 -24.16
N LEU A 100 -8.85 -13.29 -25.18
CA LEU A 100 -7.72 -12.37 -25.01
C LEU A 100 -8.09 -11.10 -24.21
N LEU A 101 -9.31 -10.58 -24.38
CA LEU A 101 -9.78 -9.42 -23.62
C LEU A 101 -10.07 -9.80 -22.16
N GLN A 102 -10.59 -11.01 -21.94
CA GLN A 102 -10.82 -11.53 -20.59
C GLN A 102 -9.48 -11.79 -19.86
N GLU A 103 -8.49 -12.34 -20.55
CA GLU A 103 -7.14 -12.50 -20.04
C GLU A 103 -6.50 -11.16 -19.69
N ARG A 104 -6.64 -10.15 -20.59
CA ARG A 104 -6.18 -8.78 -20.32
C ARG A 104 -6.85 -8.19 -19.09
N LEU A 105 -8.16 -8.38 -18.91
CA LEU A 105 -8.90 -7.91 -17.74
C LEU A 105 -8.33 -8.49 -16.44
N ASN A 106 -8.06 -9.79 -16.44
CA ASN A 106 -7.47 -10.48 -15.30
C ASN A 106 -6.05 -9.95 -14.99
N LEU A 107 -5.20 -9.81 -16.00
CA LEU A 107 -3.84 -9.30 -15.85
C LEU A 107 -3.82 -7.86 -15.34
N LEU A 108 -4.66 -6.97 -15.88
CA LEU A 108 -4.77 -5.59 -15.38
C LEU A 108 -5.24 -5.55 -13.93
N SER A 109 -6.23 -6.38 -13.57
CA SER A 109 -6.70 -6.50 -12.19
C SER A 109 -5.59 -6.99 -11.25
N GLU A 110 -4.80 -7.97 -11.67
CA GLU A 110 -3.67 -8.48 -10.90
C GLU A 110 -2.60 -7.40 -10.71
N VAL A 111 -2.21 -6.68 -11.78
CA VAL A 111 -1.22 -5.60 -11.70
C VAL A 111 -1.67 -4.50 -10.74
N VAL A 112 -2.94 -4.09 -10.79
CA VAL A 112 -3.48 -3.09 -9.85
C VAL A 112 -3.44 -3.62 -8.41
N SER A 113 -3.82 -4.87 -8.17
CA SER A 113 -3.74 -5.49 -6.85
C SER A 113 -2.30 -5.57 -6.32
N LEU A 114 -1.35 -5.96 -7.17
CA LEU A 114 0.06 -6.06 -6.81
C LEU A 114 0.65 -4.69 -6.49
N ARG A 115 0.32 -3.64 -7.25
CA ARG A 115 0.72 -2.26 -6.95
C ARG A 115 0.24 -1.82 -5.57
N LYS A 116 -1.03 -2.06 -5.27
CA LYS A 116 -1.60 -1.73 -3.95
C LYS A 116 -0.86 -2.46 -2.82
N LYS A 117 -0.64 -3.77 -2.97
CA LYS A 117 0.12 -4.56 -1.97
C LYS A 117 1.55 -4.06 -1.81
N LEU A 118 2.18 -3.62 -2.90
CA LEU A 118 3.52 -3.07 -2.86
C LEU A 118 3.55 -1.74 -2.08
N GLU A 119 2.60 -0.83 -2.33
CA GLU A 119 2.45 0.42 -1.59
C GLU A 119 2.20 0.17 -0.09
N GLU A 120 1.29 -0.75 0.24
CA GLU A 120 1.04 -1.19 1.62
C GLU A 120 2.31 -1.75 2.29
N SER A 121 3.13 -2.51 1.56
CA SER A 121 4.37 -3.07 2.08
C SER A 121 5.43 -2.00 2.39
N PHE A 122 5.48 -0.91 1.61
CA PHE A 122 6.37 0.22 1.88
C PHE A 122 5.90 1.01 3.12
N SER A 123 4.60 1.25 3.26
CA SER A 123 4.03 1.89 4.46
C SER A 123 4.28 1.06 5.74
N CYS A 124 4.23 -0.27 5.64
CA CYS A 124 4.57 -1.16 6.75
C CYS A 124 6.05 -1.05 7.15
N LYS A 125 6.97 -0.86 6.21
CA LYS A 125 8.40 -0.65 6.51
C LYS A 125 8.67 0.63 7.29
N GLU A 126 8.00 1.74 6.94
CA GLU A 126 8.10 2.99 7.71
C GLU A 126 7.53 2.86 9.13
N SER A 127 6.47 2.06 9.28
CA SER A 127 5.90 1.76 10.59
C SER A 127 6.85 0.89 11.44
N LEU A 128 7.64 0.01 10.81
CA LEU A 128 8.64 -0.81 11.52
C LEU A 128 9.85 0.02 12.00
N SER A 129 10.29 1.02 11.23
CA SER A 129 11.39 1.90 11.68
C SER A 129 10.98 2.73 12.90
N THR A 130 9.77 3.27 12.90
CA THR A 130 9.25 4.02 14.06
C THR A 130 9.06 3.14 15.30
N LEU A 131 8.69 1.87 15.12
CA LEU A 131 8.62 0.90 16.22
C LEU A 131 10.00 0.64 16.86
N SER A 132 11.05 0.54 16.03
CA SER A 132 12.44 0.39 16.52
C SER A 132 12.88 1.58 17.38
N GLU A 133 12.60 2.81 16.93
CA GLU A 133 12.89 4.03 17.69
C GLU A 133 12.11 4.09 19.02
N CYS A 134 10.84 3.67 19.02
CA CYS A 134 10.04 3.54 20.23
C CYS A 134 10.63 2.51 21.21
N GLN A 135 11.12 1.38 20.71
CA GLN A 135 11.72 0.33 21.53
C GLN A 135 13.03 0.78 22.20
N GLU A 136 13.86 1.53 21.48
CA GLU A 136 15.08 2.14 22.04
C GLU A 136 14.75 3.17 23.13
N ARG A 137 13.73 4.02 22.90
CA ARG A 137 13.24 4.98 23.90
C ARG A 137 12.70 4.30 25.16
N VAL A 138 11.92 3.22 25.01
CA VAL A 138 11.43 2.47 26.18
C VAL A 138 12.58 1.86 26.97
N SER A 139 13.59 1.32 26.28
CA SER A 139 14.77 0.72 26.93
C SER A 139 15.57 1.75 27.72
N SER A 140 15.79 2.95 27.17
CA SER A 140 16.49 4.03 27.88
C SER A 140 15.69 4.57 29.07
N LEU A 141 14.36 4.68 28.94
CA LEU A 141 13.48 5.07 30.04
C LEU A 141 13.51 4.04 31.18
N LEU A 142 13.48 2.74 30.88
CA LEU A 142 13.60 1.68 31.90
C LEU A 142 14.95 1.74 32.61
N GLN A 143 16.04 1.99 31.89
CA GLN A 143 17.35 2.17 32.49
C GLN A 143 17.40 3.38 33.43
N SER A 144 16.84 4.52 32.99
CA SER A 144 16.74 5.72 33.82
C SER A 144 15.86 5.50 35.06
N GLN A 145 14.74 4.79 34.92
CA GLN A 145 13.88 4.42 36.05
C GLN A 145 14.62 3.55 37.06
N SER A 146 15.44 2.58 36.61
CA SER A 146 16.28 1.76 37.48
C SER A 146 17.31 2.59 38.23
N GLN A 147 17.96 3.54 37.56
CA GLN A 147 18.93 4.44 38.19
C GLN A 147 18.26 5.30 39.27
N MET A 148 17.16 5.98 38.95
CA MET A 148 16.42 6.78 39.92
C MET A 148 15.93 5.95 41.11
N SER A 149 15.50 4.71 40.88
CA SER A 149 15.07 3.82 41.98
C SER A 149 16.23 3.51 42.93
N SER A 150 17.43 3.28 42.40
CA SER A 150 18.63 3.08 43.23
C SER A 150 19.03 4.35 44.01
N GLU A 151 18.92 5.54 43.39
CA GLU A 151 19.20 6.81 44.06
C GLU A 151 18.19 7.08 45.20
N ILE A 152 16.91 6.79 44.99
CA ILE A 152 15.87 6.90 46.01
C ILE A 152 16.20 5.99 47.20
N GLU A 153 16.70 4.78 46.95
CA GLU A 153 17.07 3.85 48.01
C GLU A 153 18.27 4.34 48.82
N VAL A 154 19.29 4.90 48.16
CA VAL A 154 20.43 5.57 48.84
C VAL A 154 19.94 6.73 49.71
N LEU A 155 19.07 7.59 49.18
CA LEU A 155 18.52 8.73 49.92
C LEU A 155 17.66 8.29 51.12
N LYS A 156 16.91 7.20 51.01
CA LYS A 156 16.17 6.62 52.14
C LYS A 156 17.11 6.18 53.25
N ASN A 157 18.18 5.47 52.92
CA ASN A 157 19.17 5.02 53.90
C ASN A 157 19.86 6.20 54.60
N GLN A 158 20.25 7.22 53.84
CA GLN A 158 20.85 8.44 54.39
C GLN A 158 19.89 9.20 55.33
N LYS A 159 18.60 9.29 54.96
CA LYS A 159 17.57 9.89 55.81
C LYS A 159 17.40 9.14 57.13
N GLU A 160 17.40 7.81 57.09
CA GLU A 160 17.31 6.98 58.30
C GLU A 160 18.52 7.17 59.22
N GLU A 161 19.73 7.20 58.66
CA GLU A 161 20.95 7.46 59.42
C GLU A 161 20.92 8.85 60.09
N LEU A 162 20.46 9.88 59.38
CA LEU A 162 20.32 11.22 59.93
C LEU A 162 19.29 11.28 61.06
N ASN A 163 18.14 10.61 60.90
CA ASN A 163 17.14 10.51 61.95
C ASN A 163 17.71 9.85 63.22
N ASN A 164 18.44 8.73 63.07
CA ASN A 164 19.09 8.05 64.19
C ASN A 164 20.10 8.96 64.91
N LYS A 165 20.86 9.78 64.18
CA LYS A 165 21.79 10.77 64.77
C LYS A 165 21.04 11.88 65.52
N ILE A 166 19.93 12.36 64.98
CA ILE A 166 19.09 13.37 65.65
C ILE A 166 18.58 12.81 66.99
N ASP A 167 18.06 11.58 67.01
CA ASP A 167 17.55 10.94 68.24
C ASP A 167 18.65 10.77 69.29
N GLN A 168 19.86 10.39 68.88
CA GLN A 168 21.03 10.30 69.78
C GLN A 168 21.39 11.67 70.38
N LEU A 169 21.43 12.72 69.55
CA LEU A 169 21.74 14.08 70.00
C LEU A 169 20.68 14.59 70.99
N LEU A 170 19.40 14.36 70.69
CA LEU A 170 18.29 14.69 71.60
C LEU A 170 18.43 13.96 72.93
N HIS A 171 18.79 12.67 72.92
CA HIS A 171 19.03 11.92 74.15
C HIS A 171 20.17 12.51 74.99
N ILE A 172 21.30 12.84 74.35
CA ILE A 172 22.45 13.46 75.03
C ILE A 172 22.05 14.82 75.62
N GLU A 173 21.29 15.63 74.90
CA GLU A 173 20.85 16.94 75.38
C GLU A 173 19.93 16.82 76.61
N ILE A 174 19.01 15.86 76.61
CA ILE A 174 18.16 15.54 77.76
C ILE A 174 19.02 15.15 78.98
N GLN A 175 20.01 14.28 78.79
CA GLN A 175 20.91 13.85 79.87
C GLN A 175 21.74 15.03 80.42
N LYS A 176 22.25 15.92 79.56
CA LYS A 176 22.96 17.13 79.98
C LYS A 176 22.06 18.06 80.80
N LYS A 177 20.80 18.28 80.37
CA LYS A 177 19.82 19.09 81.11
C LYS A 177 19.52 18.50 82.50
N LYS A 178 19.35 17.18 82.60
CA LYS A 178 19.16 16.47 83.89
C LYS A 178 20.35 16.65 84.83
N LYS A 179 21.59 16.46 84.33
CA LYS A 179 22.81 16.66 85.13
C LYS A 179 22.95 18.09 85.62
N LYS A 180 22.66 19.08 84.78
CA LYS A 180 22.74 20.50 85.16
C LYS A 180 21.78 20.84 86.31
N LYS A 181 20.54 20.40 86.23
CA LYS A 181 19.56 20.58 87.33
C LYS A 181 20.02 19.95 88.65
N ALA A 182 20.57 18.74 88.61
CA ALA A 182 21.06 18.06 89.80
C ALA A 182 22.27 18.73 90.46
N ILE A 183 22.99 19.61 89.73
CA ILE A 183 24.10 20.41 90.26
C ILE A 183 23.58 21.71 90.87
N GLU A 184 22.56 22.33 90.29
CA GLU A 184 21.95 23.58 90.79
C GLU A 184 21.11 23.38 92.08
N GLU A 185 20.70 22.15 92.38
CA GLU A 185 19.95 21.78 93.59
C GLU A 185 20.84 21.30 94.76
N LYS A 186 22.18 21.34 94.61
CA LYS A 186 23.17 21.03 95.66
C LYS A 186 23.87 22.28 96.18
#